data_AF-A0A090WC87-F1
#
_entry.id   AF-A0A090WC87-F1
#
_cell.length_a   1.000
_cell.length_b   1.000
_cell.length_c   1.000
_cell.angle_alpha   90.00
_cell.angle_beta   90.00
_cell.angle_gamma   90.00
#
_symmetry.space_group_name_H-M   'P 1'
#
loop_
_entity.id
_entity.type
_entity.pdbx_description
1 polymer ?
#
loop_
_entity_poly.entity_id
_entity_poly.type
_entity_poly.pdbx_seq_one_letter_code
_entity_poly.pdbx_strand_id
1 'polypeptide(L)' 'MFLKGNVTNGIATAHTGQASSMLKTFALANALLIIPSDKDCVKEGETITYIAID' A
#
# COMPACT_ATOMS: atom_id res chain seq x y z
N MET A 1 5.64 -5.58 -6.99
CA MET A 1 5.23 -6.00 -5.63
C MET A 1 4.13 -5.07 -5.14
N PHE A 2 3.31 -5.41 -4.14
CA PHE A 2 2.33 -4.48 -3.58
C PHE A 2 2.36 -4.47 -2.04
N LEU A 3 1.95 -3.34 -1.46
CA LEU A 3 1.74 -3.18 -0.03
C LEU A 3 0.26 -2.89 0.24
N LYS A 4 -0.28 -3.44 1.33
CA LYS A 4 -1.64 -3.10 1.80
C LYS A 4 -1.58 -1.78 2.55
N GLY A 5 -2.49 -0.87 2.25
CA GLY A 5 -2.50 0.44 2.89
C GLY A 5 -3.83 1.17 2.73
N ASN A 6 -3.81 2.41 3.20
CA ASN A 6 -4.92 3.33 3.04
C ASN A 6 -4.51 4.53 2.21
N VAL A 7 -5.41 4.96 1.32
CA VAL A 7 -5.32 6.24 0.63
C VAL A 7 -6.44 7.14 1.16
N THR A 8 -6.04 8.28 1.73
CA THR A 8 -6.97 9.30 2.25
C THR A 8 -6.52 10.67 1.76
N ASN A 9 -7.41 11.42 1.11
CA ASN A 9 -7.11 12.74 0.54
C ASN A 9 -5.88 12.74 -0.38
N GLY A 10 -5.67 11.66 -1.14
CA GLY A 10 -4.53 11.50 -2.05
C GLY A 10 -3.21 11.13 -1.38
N ILE A 11 -3.19 10.94 -0.06
CA ILE A 11 -2.00 10.51 0.70
C ILE A 11 -2.10 9.01 0.93
N ALA A 12 -1.10 8.27 0.45
CA ALA A 12 -0.98 6.83 0.65
C ALA A 12 -0.17 6.52 1.92
N THR A 13 -0.72 5.66 2.77
CA THR A 13 -0.09 5.18 4.01
C THR A 13 -0.05 3.66 4.00
N ALA A 14 1.16 3.09 3.99
CA ALA A 14 1.34 1.65 4.06
C ALA A 14 1.13 1.14 5.50
N HIS A 15 0.47 -0.02 5.66
CA HIS A 15 0.42 -0.68 6.96
C HIS A 15 1.76 -1.36 7.28
N THR A 16 2.18 -1.33 8.54
CA THR A 16 3.32 -2.11 9.02
C THR A 16 2.88 -3.54 9.32
N GLY A 17 3.76 -4.54 9.10
CA GLY A 17 3.43 -5.95 9.31
C GLY A 17 2.67 -6.60 8.14
N GLN A 18 3.29 -6.60 6.95
CA GLN A 18 2.72 -7.07 5.68
C GLN A 18 2.69 -8.61 5.51
N ALA A 19 2.67 -9.38 6.60
CA ALA A 19 2.63 -10.84 6.49
C ALA A 19 1.42 -11.27 5.64
N SER A 20 1.67 -12.15 4.66
CA SER A 20 0.67 -12.56 3.66
C SER A 20 -0.57 -13.22 4.30
N SER A 21 -0.40 -13.83 5.47
CA SER A 21 -1.46 -14.46 6.27
C SER A 21 -2.31 -13.49 7.11
N MET A 22 -1.92 -12.22 7.22
CA MET A 22 -2.71 -11.24 7.98
C MET A 22 -3.93 -10.79 7.15
N LEU A 23 -5.02 -11.55 7.21
CA LEU A 23 -6.34 -11.13 6.69
C LEU A 23 -6.81 -9.80 7.32
N LYS A 24 -6.42 -9.55 8.58
CA LYS A 24 -6.77 -8.32 9.30
C LYS A 24 -6.24 -7.07 8.60
N THR A 25 -5.05 -7.11 8.00
CA THR A 25 -4.52 -5.95 7.25
C THR A 25 -5.18 -5.79 5.89
N PHE A 26 -5.82 -6.82 5.36
CA PHE A 26 -6.67 -6.72 4.17
C PHE A 26 -8.02 -6.07 4.48
N ALA A 27 -8.66 -6.46 5.59
CA ALA A 27 -9.94 -5.90 6.01
C ALA A 27 -9.86 -4.41 6.45
N LEU A 28 -8.67 -3.92 6.78
CA LEU A 28 -8.42 -2.53 7.20
C LEU A 28 -7.90 -1.64 6.08
N ALA A 29 -7.50 -2.22 4.95
CA ALA A 29 -6.94 -1.52 3.81
C ALA A 29 -8.05 -1.13 2.83
N ASN A 30 -8.02 0.11 2.34
CA ASN A 30 -8.86 0.59 1.24
C ASN A 30 -8.11 0.59 -0.12
N ALA A 31 -6.80 0.30 -0.10
CA ALA A 31 -5.97 0.34 -1.29
C ALA A 31 -4.81 -0.69 -1.27
N LEU A 32 -4.44 -1.13 -2.46
CA LEU A 32 -3.19 -1.85 -2.74
C LEU A 32 -2.21 -0.88 -3.38
N LEU A 33 -1.15 -0.55 -2.66
CA LEU A 33 -0.08 0.35 -3.08
C LEU A 33 0.91 -0.43 -3.95
N ILE A 34 1.09 -0.02 -5.21
CA ILE A 34 1.97 -0.71 -6.16
C ILE A 34 3.40 -0.18 -6.01
N ILE A 35 4.33 -1.08 -5.75
CA ILE A 35 5.77 -0.80 -5.76
C ILE A 35 6.29 -1.10 -7.17
N PRO A 36 6.87 -0.10 -7.87
CA PRO A 36 7.52 -0.28 -9.16
C PRO A 36 8.59 -1.38 -9.09
N SER A 37 8.66 -2.25 -10.11
CA SER A 37 9.57 -3.39 -10.11
C SER A 37 11.06 -2.99 -10.18
N ASP A 38 11.34 -1.76 -10.59
CA ASP A 38 12.67 -1.15 -10.66
C ASP A 38 13.13 -0.54 -9.33
N LYS A 39 12.29 -0.57 -8.28
CA LYS A 39 12.58 0.05 -6.98
C LYS A 39 12.33 -0.93 -5.83
N ASP A 40 13.35 -1.09 -4.99
CA ASP A 40 13.24 -1.85 -3.73
C ASP A 40 12.53 -1.06 -2.63
N CYS A 41 12.60 0.28 -2.66
CA CYS A 41 12.00 1.17 -1.67
C CYS A 41 11.31 2.37 -2.31
N VAL A 42 10.18 2.76 -1.72
CA VAL A 42 9.48 4.02 -2.00
C VAL A 42 9.74 4.96 -0.82
N LYS A 43 10.13 6.21 -1.11
CA LYS A 43 10.36 7.24 -0.09
C LYS A 43 9.11 8.08 0.14
N GLU A 44 9.01 8.67 1.32
CA GLU A 44 7.98 9.66 1.61
C GLU A 44 8.07 10.84 0.62
N GLY A 45 6.91 11.27 0.11
CA GLY A 45 6.81 12.30 -0.93
C GLY A 45 6.93 11.80 -2.37
N GLU A 46 7.27 10.52 -2.60
CA GLU A 46 7.20 9.95 -3.94
C GLU A 46 5.76 9.64 -4.36
N THR A 47 5.46 9.89 -5.63
CA THR A 47 4.19 9.49 -6.24
C THR A 47 4.22 8.00 -6.56
N ILE A 48 3.16 7.29 -6.17
CA ILE A 48 2.97 5.88 -6.47
C ILE A 48 1.63 5.64 -7.17
N THR A 49 1.52 4.47 -7.79
CA THR A 49 0.24 3.97 -8.30
C THR A 49 -0.41 3.09 -7.23
N TYR A 50 -1.73 3.11 -7.14
CA TYR A 50 -2.48 2.23 -6.26
C TYR A 50 -3.73 1.69 -6.95
N ILE A 51 -4.26 0.59 -6.42
CA ILE A 51 -5.57 0.03 -6.80
C ILE A 51 -6.49 0.22 -5.61
N ALA A 52 -7.60 0.94 -5.79
CA ALA A 52 -8.65 1.03 -4.78
C ALA A 52 -9.38 -0.32 -4.68
N ILE A 53 -9.68 -0.76 -3.46
CA ILE A 53 -10.36 -2.04 -3.18
C ILE A 53 -11.64 -1.86 -2.34
N ASP A 54 -12.12 -0.61 -2.26
CA ASP A 54 -13.37 -0.17 -1.61
C ASP A 54 -14.38 0.25 -2.69
#